data_AF-A0A7C4V1G0-F1
#
_entry.id   AF-A0A7C4V1G0-F1
#
_cell.length_a   1.000
_cell.length_b   1.000
_cell.length_c   1.000
_cell.angle_alpha   90.00
_cell.angle_beta   90.00
_cell.angle_gamma   90.00
#
_symmetry.space_group_name_H-M   'P 1'
#
loop_
_entity.id
_entity.type
_entity.pdbx_description
1 polymer ?
#
loop_
_entity_poly.entity_id
_entity_poly.type
_entity_poly.pdbx_seq_one_letter_code
_entity_poly.pdbx_strand_id
1 'polypeptide(L)'
;MTSEYCDRLLNRQIVMSPRDILCICTARGYFSTKSPGNLKRNSGGRWAIPPVRRLMETRRISRRSLLVGAAKSVAVAAVAAAPMGVSGQWRRNPMAITLKVRILGADGNPVSRDRLERLYAADLHFEPFWRESSVDSEGTVTIATTGAPAALHAQVPVPFFGDVWVTADNDGEGYGQVSSVIDFVSEAAKSRLADVRRLSEGQPSFSAECRGHIAAAEEHLALAAKTADSQKKAYRNLLALSHALWAGELAVVERARRAIGRRRRRGFLFGCNAFGYKPNDPYPEYFSGLLNFATLPFYLANLEREEGKPDYRRIDEILEWCEQAGITPKGHPLWWGHEAGIPKWLEGADWETAQKHCRRVVSRSVSRYRGRIKVWDVINEAHDWANGLNLTHQQEVEITKICAHTARENDPKAILVVNNCCPFGEYAADGSVYKGPRHRPTFTPLSYMQAVMEAGVDFDAVGVQIYFPWRDLFAVNKLLDEYARFGKPVHITELGVSSGPWGQQSAQQSWFAWHGPWSERVQADWAEWFYTIAFSRPEIRAITWWDFSDPAFIQNGGMLWEDHTPKEMYHRLKALLSGWGYEGSRSQPRVRRRPQQADMRKAA
;
A
#
# COMPACT_ATOMS: atom_id res chain seq x y z
N MET A 1 28.61 10.73 16.85
CA MET A 1 29.95 11.27 17.17
C MET A 1 29.75 12.54 17.99
N THR A 2 30.61 12.78 18.99
CA THR A 2 30.53 13.98 19.86
C THR A 2 31.17 15.21 19.19
N SER A 3 30.74 16.41 19.57
CA SER A 3 31.14 17.68 18.95
C SER A 3 32.65 17.92 18.93
N GLU A 4 33.34 17.49 19.99
CA GLU A 4 34.78 17.62 20.17
C GLU A 4 35.63 17.00 19.05
N TYR A 5 35.08 16.04 18.29
CA TYR A 5 35.76 15.45 17.13
C TYR A 5 35.73 16.37 15.90
N CYS A 6 34.64 17.15 15.73
CA CYS A 6 34.47 18.06 14.61
C CYS A 6 35.37 19.30 14.72
N ASP A 7 35.53 19.85 15.92
CA ASP A 7 36.35 21.05 16.14
C ASP A 7 37.87 20.77 15.93
N ARG A 8 38.29 19.50 16.09
CA ARG A 8 39.66 19.05 15.77
C ARG A 8 39.93 18.95 14.27
N LEU A 9 38.90 18.73 13.44
CA LEU A 9 39.02 18.71 11.97
C LEU A 9 39.15 20.11 11.38
N LEU A 10 38.49 21.11 11.97
CA LEU A 10 38.53 22.50 11.50
C LEU A 10 39.83 23.25 11.82
N ASN A 11 40.54 22.86 12.90
CA ASN A 11 41.77 23.52 13.36
C ASN A 11 43.07 22.97 12.73
N ARG A 12 42.99 21.98 11.83
CA ARG A 12 44.12 21.58 10.98
C ARG A 12 43.82 22.02 9.55
N GLN A 13 44.79 22.63 8.87
CA GLN A 13 44.64 23.09 7.48
C GLN A 13 44.58 21.91 6.48
N ILE A 14 43.44 21.22 6.46
CA ILE A 14 43.12 20.15 5.52
C ILE A 14 42.15 20.73 4.49
N VAL A 15 42.50 20.64 3.21
CA VAL A 15 41.62 21.10 2.12
C VAL A 15 40.48 20.09 1.93
N MET A 16 39.31 20.41 2.47
CA MET A 16 38.09 19.60 2.31
C MET A 16 37.28 20.01 1.08
N SER A 17 36.45 19.11 0.56
CA SER A 17 35.63 19.38 -0.63
C SER A 17 34.34 20.16 -0.30
N PRO A 18 33.69 20.78 -1.28
CA PRO A 18 32.40 21.44 -1.08
C PRO A 18 31.27 20.52 -0.56
N ARG A 19 31.36 19.19 -0.79
CA ARG A 19 30.39 18.22 -0.25
C ARG A 19 30.52 18.06 1.26
N ASP A 20 31.74 18.09 1.79
CA ASP A 20 32.02 17.84 3.21
C ASP A 20 31.52 19.00 4.08
N ILE A 21 31.71 20.24 3.60
CA ILE A 21 31.21 21.46 4.24
C ILE A 21 29.68 21.42 4.35
N LEU A 22 28.99 20.99 3.29
CA LEU A 22 27.52 20.93 3.26
C LEU A 22 26.98 19.94 4.33
N CYS A 23 27.66 18.81 4.50
CA CYS A 23 27.30 17.78 5.49
C CYS A 23 27.41 18.29 6.94
N ILE A 24 28.43 19.10 7.24
CA ILE A 24 28.60 19.75 8.56
C ILE A 24 27.51 20.80 8.80
N CYS A 25 27.06 21.53 7.76
CA CYS A 25 25.97 22.50 7.87
C CYS A 25 24.61 21.85 8.16
N THR A 26 24.27 20.72 7.53
CA THR A 26 23.01 19.99 7.81
C THR A 26 22.91 19.54 9.27
N ALA A 27 24.02 19.17 9.91
CA ALA A 27 24.05 18.77 11.32
C ALA A 27 23.72 19.89 12.33
N ARG A 28 23.56 21.15 11.88
CA ARG A 28 23.18 22.30 12.74
C ARG A 28 21.77 22.86 12.49
N GLY A 29 20.95 22.22 11.66
CA GLY A 29 19.49 22.44 11.65
C GLY A 29 18.99 23.83 11.20
N TYR A 30 19.73 24.52 10.31
CA TYR A 30 19.32 25.83 9.79
C TYR A 30 18.67 25.76 8.41
N PHE A 31 17.33 25.86 8.34
CA PHE A 31 16.62 26.54 7.25
C PHE A 31 15.23 27.02 7.70
N SER A 32 14.71 28.06 7.05
CA SER A 32 13.39 28.66 7.32
C SER A 32 12.63 28.86 6.00
N THR A 33 11.32 28.78 6.04
CA THR A 33 10.45 28.68 4.86
C THR A 33 10.19 30.03 4.19
N LYS A 34 10.85 30.29 3.06
CA LYS A 34 10.39 31.19 1.99
C LYS A 34 11.16 30.95 0.68
N SER A 35 10.46 31.09 -0.44
CA SER A 35 10.98 30.82 -1.80
C SER A 35 12.11 31.78 -2.21
N PRO A 36 13.05 31.38 -3.08
CA PRO A 36 14.24 32.16 -3.41
C PRO A 36 13.91 33.35 -4.33
N GLY A 37 13.73 34.53 -3.74
CA GLY A 37 13.60 35.80 -4.46
C GLY A 37 14.49 36.89 -3.86
N ASN A 38 15.41 37.42 -4.68
CA ASN A 38 16.27 38.59 -4.41
C ASN A 38 17.24 38.49 -3.20
N LEU A 39 18.48 38.09 -3.47
CA LEU A 39 19.65 38.45 -2.67
C LEU A 39 20.66 39.21 -3.54
N LYS A 40 20.96 40.47 -3.21
CA LYS A 40 22.02 41.26 -3.86
C LYS A 40 23.29 41.25 -3.02
N ARG A 41 24.45 41.17 -3.67
CA ARG A 41 25.77 41.37 -3.05
C ARG A 41 26.01 42.87 -2.78
N ASN A 42 26.61 43.19 -1.63
CA ASN A 42 27.34 44.44 -1.44
C ASN A 42 28.81 44.28 -1.84
N SER A 43 29.48 45.39 -2.13
CA SER A 43 30.82 45.51 -2.73
C SER A 43 32.01 45.05 -1.87
N GLY A 44 31.77 44.33 -0.75
CA GLY A 44 32.79 43.79 0.15
C GLY A 44 32.92 42.26 0.18
N GLY A 45 32.15 41.53 -0.63
CA GLY A 45 32.36 40.09 -0.87
C GLY A 45 32.03 39.11 0.26
N ARG A 46 31.49 39.56 1.41
CA ARG A 46 31.05 38.69 2.52
C ARG A 46 29.53 38.71 2.70
N TRP A 47 28.97 37.58 3.10
CA TRP A 47 27.59 37.48 3.60
C TRP A 47 27.54 37.93 5.07
N ALA A 48 26.48 38.62 5.47
CA ALA A 48 26.25 39.08 6.84
C ALA A 48 24.87 38.61 7.34
N ILE A 49 24.79 38.20 8.61
CA ILE A 49 23.57 37.72 9.26
C ILE A 49 23.11 38.80 10.27
N PRO A 50 21.84 39.29 10.22
CA PRO A 50 21.33 40.25 11.19
C PRO A 50 21.09 39.61 12.57
N PRO A 51 21.25 40.35 13.69
CA PRO A 51 20.97 39.84 15.03
C PRO A 51 19.46 39.70 15.31
N VAL A 52 19.07 38.61 15.98
CA VAL A 52 17.68 38.32 16.35
C VAL A 52 17.26 39.15 17.57
N ARG A 53 16.22 39.98 17.44
CA ARG A 53 15.49 40.57 18.58
C ARG A 53 14.33 39.67 18.99
N ARG A 54 14.14 39.48 20.30
CA ARG A 54 12.89 38.95 20.86
C ARG A 54 11.77 39.99 20.73
N LEU A 55 10.57 39.54 20.40
CA LEU A 55 9.32 40.22 20.73
C LEU A 55 8.35 39.19 21.32
N MET A 56 8.06 39.33 22.60
CA MET A 56 6.82 38.80 23.19
C MET A 56 5.78 39.91 23.08
N GLU A 57 4.58 39.61 22.60
CA GLU A 57 3.44 40.47 22.87
C GLU A 57 2.15 39.65 22.99
N THR A 58 1.45 39.85 24.10
CA THR A 58 0.27 39.08 24.48
C THR A 58 -1.02 39.75 24.03
N ARG A 59 -2.01 38.99 23.55
CA ARG A 59 -3.40 39.45 23.48
C ARG A 59 -4.29 38.64 24.44
N ARG A 60 -4.85 39.34 25.43
CA ARG A 60 -5.94 38.87 26.29
C ARG A 60 -7.27 39.00 25.54
N ILE A 61 -8.16 38.03 25.70
CA ILE A 61 -9.62 38.22 25.63
C ILE A 61 -10.22 37.50 26.86
N SER A 62 -11.29 38.04 27.45
CA SER A 62 -11.74 37.74 28.82
C SER A 62 -12.99 36.85 28.90
N ARG A 63 -13.18 36.20 30.06
CA ARG A 63 -14.42 35.47 30.43
C ARG A 63 -15.49 36.42 30.98
N ARG A 64 -16.66 36.45 30.35
CA ARG A 64 -18.02 36.82 30.85
C ARG A 64 -18.97 36.81 29.63
N SER A 65 -20.22 36.36 29.65
CA SER A 65 -21.17 36.09 30.76
C SER A 65 -22.24 35.02 30.37
N LEU A 66 -23.13 34.73 31.33
CA LEU A 66 -24.53 34.25 31.19
C LEU A 66 -24.82 32.76 30.87
N LEU A 67 -25.41 32.13 31.89
CA LEU A 67 -26.37 31.03 31.83
C LEU A 67 -27.77 31.58 32.18
N VAL A 68 -28.79 30.71 32.27
CA VAL A 68 -30.23 30.97 32.56
C VAL A 68 -31.05 31.38 31.32
N GLY A 69 -32.21 30.78 31.02
CA GLY A 69 -32.81 29.56 31.59
C GLY A 69 -34.35 29.47 31.42
N ALA A 70 -34.87 28.24 31.26
CA ALA A 70 -36.29 27.82 31.31
C ALA A 70 -37.25 28.40 30.22
N ALA A 71 -38.46 27.88 29.97
CA ALA A 71 -39.00 26.50 29.97
C ALA A 71 -40.48 26.53 29.46
N LYS A 72 -41.01 25.44 28.90
CA LYS A 72 -42.45 25.05 28.92
C LYS A 72 -42.69 23.63 28.40
N SER A 73 -43.78 22.99 28.83
CA SER A 73 -43.96 21.53 28.78
C SER A 73 -45.42 21.07 28.60
N VAL A 74 -45.62 19.94 27.89
CA VAL A 74 -46.77 18.98 27.97
C VAL A 74 -46.21 17.63 27.43
N ALA A 75 -46.31 16.40 27.96
CA ALA A 75 -47.15 15.69 28.97
C ALA A 75 -48.38 14.96 28.35
N VAL A 76 -48.81 13.74 28.72
CA VAL A 76 -48.32 12.69 29.67
C VAL A 76 -48.53 11.29 29.04
N ALA A 77 -47.55 10.38 29.09
CA ALA A 77 -47.77 8.92 29.05
C ALA A 77 -46.53 8.17 29.59
N ALA A 78 -46.68 7.29 30.59
CA ALA A 78 -45.57 6.53 31.17
C ALA A 78 -45.98 5.07 31.46
N VAL A 79 -45.10 4.13 31.08
CA VAL A 79 -45.10 2.73 31.53
C VAL A 79 -43.71 2.46 32.08
N ALA A 80 -43.61 1.82 33.25
CA ALA A 80 -42.38 1.83 34.04
C ALA A 80 -41.33 0.81 33.57
N ALA A 81 -40.07 1.26 33.54
CA ALA A 81 -38.88 0.42 33.55
C ALA A 81 -37.89 0.99 34.58
N ALA A 82 -37.22 0.13 35.35
CA ALA A 82 -36.37 0.56 36.46
C ALA A 82 -35.01 1.13 35.98
N PRO A 83 -34.44 2.13 36.68
CA PRO A 83 -33.17 2.73 36.29
C PRO A 83 -31.98 1.82 36.65
N MET A 84 -31.42 1.12 35.67
CA MET A 84 -30.08 0.53 35.82
C MET A 84 -29.02 1.61 35.68
N GLY A 85 -28.12 1.71 36.67
CA GLY A 85 -27.10 2.75 36.73
C GLY A 85 -26.01 2.58 35.67
N VAL A 86 -25.42 3.71 35.24
CA VAL A 86 -24.31 3.73 34.27
C VAL A 86 -23.00 3.33 34.95
N SER A 87 -22.81 2.02 35.13
CA SER A 87 -21.52 1.42 35.45
C SER A 87 -21.28 0.21 34.55
N GLY A 88 -20.64 0.45 33.41
CA GLY A 88 -20.22 -0.60 32.47
C GLY A 88 -19.11 -1.47 33.08
N GLN A 89 -19.48 -2.41 33.96
CA GLN A 89 -18.60 -3.48 34.40
C GLN A 89 -18.45 -4.49 33.25
N TRP A 90 -17.49 -4.20 32.38
CA TRP A 90 -17.07 -5.06 31.28
C TRP A 90 -16.84 -6.49 31.79
N ARG A 91 -17.51 -7.47 31.18
CA ARG A 91 -17.04 -8.85 31.25
C ARG A 91 -15.71 -8.90 30.51
N ARG A 92 -14.59 -8.92 31.25
CA ARG A 92 -13.29 -9.33 30.70
C ARG A 92 -13.51 -10.63 29.93
N ASN A 93 -13.07 -10.70 28.68
CA ASN A 93 -13.02 -11.97 27.98
C ASN A 93 -12.10 -12.91 28.80
N PRO A 94 -12.60 -14.03 29.35
CA PRO A 94 -11.83 -14.86 30.28
C PRO A 94 -10.62 -15.55 29.62
N MET A 95 -10.53 -15.52 28.29
CA MET A 95 -9.40 -16.03 27.51
C MET A 95 -8.35 -14.97 27.17
N ALA A 96 -8.57 -13.69 27.47
CA ALA A 96 -7.67 -12.61 27.03
C ALA A 96 -6.30 -12.67 27.71
N ILE A 97 -5.27 -13.06 26.95
CA ILE A 97 -3.87 -13.09 27.39
C ILE A 97 -3.23 -11.70 27.26
N THR A 98 -2.18 -11.44 28.05
CA THR A 98 -1.46 -10.16 28.05
C THR A 98 0.03 -10.38 27.78
N LEU A 99 0.54 -9.80 26.71
CA LEU A 99 1.94 -9.86 26.31
C LEU A 99 2.67 -8.56 26.72
N LYS A 100 3.94 -8.70 27.14
CA LYS A 100 4.85 -7.57 27.36
C LYS A 100 5.93 -7.56 26.30
N VAL A 101 6.12 -6.43 25.63
CA VAL A 101 6.94 -6.30 24.43
C VAL A 101 7.85 -5.08 24.54
N ARG A 102 9.15 -5.24 24.26
CA ARG A 102 10.10 -4.13 24.09
C ARG A 102 10.61 -4.10 22.67
N ILE A 103 10.65 -2.89 22.10
CA ILE A 103 11.16 -2.62 20.75
C ILE A 103 12.29 -1.59 20.92
N LEU A 104 13.53 -2.00 20.71
CA LEU A 104 14.71 -1.19 20.98
C LEU A 104 15.35 -0.65 19.69
N GLY A 105 15.86 0.58 19.75
CA GLY A 105 16.65 1.22 18.71
C GLY A 105 18.14 0.85 18.75
N ALA A 106 18.90 1.36 17.78
CA ALA A 106 20.34 1.14 17.66
C ALA A 106 21.19 1.78 18.80
N ASP A 107 20.56 2.64 19.61
CA ASP A 107 21.12 3.24 20.82
C ASP A 107 20.82 2.42 22.10
N GLY A 108 20.02 1.36 22.01
CA GLY A 108 19.58 0.55 23.15
C GLY A 108 18.37 1.10 23.91
N ASN A 109 17.85 2.28 23.53
CA ASN A 109 16.64 2.84 24.10
C ASN A 109 15.39 2.25 23.41
N PRO A 110 14.19 2.36 24.01
CA PRO A 110 12.94 2.11 23.29
C PRO A 110 12.82 3.00 22.05
N VAL A 111 12.20 2.50 20.99
CA VAL A 111 11.81 3.33 19.83
C VAL A 111 10.80 4.41 20.22
N SER A 112 10.53 5.38 19.34
CA SER A 112 9.60 6.48 19.61
C SER A 112 8.24 6.00 20.13
N ARG A 113 7.65 6.72 21.09
CA ARG A 113 6.34 6.37 21.68
C ARG A 113 5.26 6.11 20.63
N ASP A 114 5.22 6.92 19.57
CA ASP A 114 4.34 6.72 18.40
C ASP A 114 4.49 5.33 17.74
N ARG A 115 5.70 4.75 17.66
CA ARG A 115 5.91 3.38 17.15
C ARG A 115 5.52 2.31 18.18
N LEU A 116 5.75 2.56 19.46
CA LEU A 116 5.32 1.68 20.55
C LEU A 116 3.78 1.62 20.64
N GLU A 117 3.10 2.74 20.39
CA GLU A 117 1.63 2.85 20.35
C GLU A 117 1.02 2.30 19.05
N ARG A 118 1.83 2.10 17.99
CA ARG A 118 1.44 1.45 16.73
C ARG A 118 1.59 -0.08 16.75
N LEU A 119 2.38 -0.68 17.66
CA LEU A 119 2.48 -2.13 17.82
C LEU A 119 1.08 -2.74 17.91
N TYR A 120 0.76 -3.70 17.05
CA TYR A 120 -0.50 -4.43 17.10
C TYR A 120 -0.29 -5.94 17.08
N ALA A 121 -1.33 -6.68 17.46
CA ALA A 121 -1.38 -8.13 17.42
C ALA A 121 -2.38 -8.59 16.36
N ALA A 122 -2.10 -9.71 15.70
CA ALA A 122 -2.97 -10.37 14.73
C ALA A 122 -2.99 -11.87 14.98
N ASP A 123 -3.82 -12.61 14.25
CA ASP A 123 -3.62 -14.05 14.09
C ASP A 123 -2.42 -14.34 13.16
N LEU A 124 -2.17 -15.63 12.90
CA LEU A 124 -1.07 -16.08 12.03
C LEU A 124 -1.34 -15.86 10.53
N HIS A 125 -2.50 -15.32 10.17
CA HIS A 125 -2.97 -15.05 8.80
C HIS A 125 -3.15 -13.55 8.51
N PHE A 126 -2.55 -12.70 9.36
CA PHE A 126 -2.61 -11.23 9.32
C PHE A 126 -3.96 -10.59 9.71
N GLU A 127 -4.95 -11.33 10.22
CA GLU A 127 -6.23 -10.76 10.67
C GLU A 127 -6.03 -9.98 11.99
N PRO A 128 -6.11 -8.62 12.01
CA PRO A 128 -5.68 -7.85 13.17
C PRO A 128 -6.68 -7.87 14.31
N PHE A 129 -6.18 -8.06 15.53
CA PHE A 129 -6.97 -7.90 16.74
C PHE A 129 -7.12 -6.41 17.09
N TRP A 130 -8.30 -6.01 17.54
CA TRP A 130 -8.55 -4.67 18.06
C TRP A 130 -7.58 -4.38 19.22
N ARG A 131 -6.74 -3.35 19.06
CA ARG A 131 -5.60 -3.05 19.93
C ARG A 131 -6.06 -2.52 21.29
N GLU A 132 -5.91 -3.34 22.31
CA GLU A 132 -5.99 -2.94 23.71
C GLU A 132 -4.57 -2.98 24.30
N SER A 133 -3.87 -1.84 24.27
CA SER A 133 -2.46 -1.73 24.67
C SER A 133 -2.14 -0.46 25.45
N SER A 134 -1.12 -0.52 26.31
CA SER A 134 -0.52 0.62 26.99
C SER A 134 1.01 0.60 26.89
N VAL A 135 1.63 1.77 26.97
CA VAL A 135 3.09 1.93 26.99
C VAL A 135 3.50 2.58 28.31
N ASP A 136 4.37 1.92 29.07
CA ASP A 136 4.82 2.38 30.39
C ASP A 136 5.94 3.44 30.32
N SER A 137 6.50 3.81 31.47
CA SER A 137 7.58 4.79 31.61
C SER A 137 8.96 4.26 31.17
N GLU A 138 9.13 2.95 31.00
CA GLU A 138 10.36 2.31 30.52
C GLU A 138 10.29 1.98 29.01
N GLY A 139 9.16 2.29 28.36
CA GLY A 139 8.92 1.98 26.95
C GLY A 139 8.62 0.50 26.68
N THR A 140 8.16 -0.25 27.69
CA THR A 140 7.55 -1.57 27.48
C THR A 140 6.10 -1.40 27.08
N VAL A 141 5.69 -2.03 25.99
CA VAL A 141 4.29 -2.13 25.58
C VAL A 141 3.67 -3.33 26.29
N THR A 142 2.54 -3.12 26.96
CA THR A 142 1.66 -4.18 27.44
C THR A 142 0.46 -4.24 26.49
N ILE A 143 0.26 -5.37 25.79
CA ILE A 143 -0.79 -5.55 24.79
C ILE A 143 -1.62 -6.81 25.10
N ALA A 144 -2.94 -6.67 25.09
CA ALA A 144 -3.87 -7.79 25.22
C ALA A 144 -4.17 -8.43 23.85
N THR A 145 -4.41 -9.73 23.83
CA THR A 145 -4.87 -10.47 22.63
C THR A 145 -6.11 -11.30 22.94
N THR A 146 -6.70 -11.91 21.91
CA THR A 146 -7.96 -12.66 21.98
C THR A 146 -7.88 -14.00 22.71
N GLY A 147 -6.68 -14.47 23.07
CA GLY A 147 -6.43 -15.76 23.73
C GLY A 147 -5.92 -16.87 22.80
N ALA A 148 -5.99 -16.65 21.49
CA ALA A 148 -5.27 -17.46 20.51
C ALA A 148 -3.78 -17.08 20.46
N PRO A 149 -2.88 -17.95 19.96
CA PRO A 149 -1.50 -17.59 19.66
C PRO A 149 -1.46 -16.44 18.65
N ALA A 150 -0.81 -15.33 19.02
CA ALA A 150 -0.82 -14.11 18.24
C ALA A 150 0.50 -13.88 17.47
N ALA A 151 0.42 -13.33 16.27
CA ALA A 151 1.54 -12.62 15.65
C ALA A 151 1.62 -11.19 16.20
N LEU A 152 2.84 -10.65 16.33
CA LEU A 152 3.10 -9.26 16.71
C LEU A 152 3.67 -8.50 15.52
N HIS A 153 3.17 -7.29 15.25
CA HIS A 153 3.60 -6.46 14.12
C HIS A 153 3.94 -5.04 14.57
N ALA A 154 5.13 -4.54 14.21
CA ALA A 154 5.54 -3.18 14.50
C ALA A 154 6.45 -2.58 13.42
N GLN A 155 6.40 -1.25 13.28
CA GLN A 155 7.20 -0.49 12.32
C GLN A 155 8.62 -0.19 12.89
N VAL A 156 9.63 -0.88 12.36
CA VAL A 156 11.03 -0.80 12.84
C VAL A 156 11.92 -0.12 11.78
N PRO A 157 12.77 0.85 12.18
CA PRO A 157 13.83 1.37 11.33
C PRO A 157 15.02 0.40 11.36
N VAL A 158 15.11 -0.48 10.36
CA VAL A 158 16.09 -1.56 10.29
C VAL A 158 17.35 -1.09 9.53
N PRO A 159 18.54 -1.06 10.18
CA PRO A 159 19.79 -0.60 9.56
C PRO A 159 20.10 -1.35 8.26
N PHE A 160 20.51 -0.64 7.21
CA PHE A 160 20.83 -1.21 5.89
C PHE A 160 19.68 -1.98 5.20
N PHE A 161 18.43 -1.88 5.68
CA PHE A 161 17.26 -2.48 5.03
C PHE A 161 16.16 -1.46 4.75
N GLY A 162 15.74 -0.64 5.72
CA GLY A 162 14.65 0.32 5.50
C GLY A 162 13.86 0.68 6.75
N ASP A 163 12.67 1.26 6.56
CA ASP A 163 11.72 1.58 7.63
C ASP A 163 10.38 0.92 7.30
N VAL A 164 10.13 -0.23 7.94
CA VAL A 164 9.10 -1.20 7.54
C VAL A 164 8.40 -1.83 8.74
N TRP A 165 7.15 -2.26 8.55
CA TRP A 165 6.50 -3.22 9.43
C TRP A 165 7.17 -4.58 9.31
N VAL A 166 7.64 -5.11 10.43
CA VAL A 166 8.12 -6.49 10.56
C VAL A 166 7.17 -7.29 11.43
N THR A 167 7.23 -8.62 11.29
CA THR A 167 6.44 -9.57 12.08
C THR A 167 7.36 -10.36 12.99
N ALA A 168 6.95 -10.55 14.25
CA ALA A 168 7.42 -11.62 15.10
C ALA A 168 6.25 -12.59 15.31
N ASP A 169 6.39 -13.85 14.90
CA ASP A 169 5.33 -14.87 14.94
C ASP A 169 5.75 -16.13 15.72
N ASN A 170 6.77 -16.02 16.59
CA ASN A 170 7.31 -17.12 17.41
C ASN A 170 7.69 -18.34 16.53
N ASP A 171 8.51 -18.08 15.51
CA ASP A 171 8.88 -19.03 14.46
C ASP A 171 7.68 -19.67 13.72
N GLY A 172 6.48 -19.08 13.78
CA GLY A 172 5.24 -19.53 13.15
C GLY A 172 4.21 -20.13 14.10
N GLU A 173 4.54 -20.34 15.39
CA GLU A 173 3.62 -20.92 16.38
C GLU A 173 2.73 -19.87 17.09
N GLY A 174 3.07 -18.59 16.98
CA GLY A 174 2.42 -17.47 17.67
C GLY A 174 2.73 -17.38 19.18
N TYR A 175 2.37 -16.26 19.78
CA TYR A 175 2.54 -16.02 21.22
C TYR A 175 1.27 -16.34 22.02
N GLY A 176 1.33 -17.40 22.82
CA GLY A 176 0.42 -17.62 23.95
C GLY A 176 0.83 -16.79 25.19
N GLN A 177 0.20 -17.04 26.35
CA GLN A 177 0.55 -16.33 27.58
C GLN A 177 1.98 -16.66 28.05
N VAL A 178 2.89 -15.69 27.92
CA VAL A 178 4.26 -15.77 28.45
C VAL A 178 4.43 -14.88 29.68
N SER A 179 5.39 -15.21 30.55
CA SER A 179 5.76 -14.40 31.72
C SER A 179 6.96 -13.48 31.47
N SER A 180 7.77 -13.77 30.44
CA SER A 180 8.91 -12.98 29.99
C SER A 180 8.48 -11.77 29.16
N VAL A 181 9.34 -10.74 29.12
CA VAL A 181 9.21 -9.62 28.18
C VAL A 181 9.83 -10.03 26.84
N ILE A 182 9.07 -9.86 25.76
CA ILE A 182 9.48 -10.18 24.38
C ILE A 182 10.42 -9.09 23.86
N ASP A 183 11.63 -9.47 23.45
CA ASP A 183 12.59 -8.62 22.71
C ASP A 183 12.19 -8.67 21.22
N PHE A 184 11.30 -7.77 20.81
CA PHE A 184 10.61 -7.85 19.52
C PHE A 184 11.55 -7.95 18.32
N VAL A 185 12.70 -7.25 18.39
CA VAL A 185 13.69 -7.23 17.30
C VAL A 185 14.43 -8.57 17.20
N SER A 186 14.78 -9.17 18.35
CA SER A 186 15.33 -10.53 18.41
C SER A 186 14.35 -11.54 17.81
N GLU A 187 13.09 -11.51 18.24
CA GLU A 187 12.13 -12.54 17.83
C GLU A 187 11.64 -12.36 16.38
N ALA A 188 11.56 -11.13 15.86
CA ALA A 188 11.30 -10.89 14.43
C ALA A 188 12.43 -11.43 13.53
N ALA A 189 13.69 -11.33 13.96
CA ALA A 189 14.84 -11.89 13.25
C ALA A 189 14.79 -13.43 13.23
N LYS A 190 14.45 -14.08 14.36
CA LYS A 190 14.23 -15.53 14.42
C LYS A 190 13.08 -15.98 13.54
N SER A 191 11.92 -15.33 13.67
CA SER A 191 10.69 -15.61 12.91
C SER A 191 10.99 -15.61 11.41
N ARG A 192 11.72 -14.60 10.92
CA ARG A 192 12.15 -14.53 9.52
C ARG A 192 13.17 -15.60 9.13
N LEU A 193 14.10 -15.98 10.01
CA LEU A 193 15.01 -17.10 9.74
C LEU A 193 14.29 -18.45 9.67
N ALA A 194 13.29 -18.69 10.54
CA ALA A 194 12.44 -19.88 10.45
C ALA A 194 11.65 -19.92 9.12
N ASP A 195 11.09 -18.77 8.71
CA ASP A 195 10.45 -18.56 7.41
C ASP A 195 11.39 -18.86 6.22
N VAL A 196 12.64 -18.39 6.26
CA VAL A 196 13.66 -18.67 5.22
C VAL A 196 14.08 -20.14 5.21
N ARG A 197 14.24 -20.77 6.37
CA ARG A 197 14.53 -22.21 6.49
C ARG A 197 13.41 -23.05 5.85
N ARG A 198 12.14 -22.76 6.18
CA ARG A 198 10.96 -23.38 5.55
C ARG A 198 10.95 -23.23 4.02
N LEU A 199 11.33 -22.06 3.48
CA LEU A 199 11.41 -21.89 2.01
C LEU A 199 12.58 -22.66 1.37
N SER A 200 13.62 -23.00 2.13
CA SER A 200 14.80 -23.75 1.66
C SER A 200 14.58 -25.27 1.63
N GLU A 201 13.60 -25.79 2.40
CA GLU A 201 13.34 -27.23 2.52
C GLU A 201 13.00 -27.86 1.16
N GLY A 202 13.69 -28.96 0.84
CA GLY A 202 13.57 -29.65 -0.44
C GLY A 202 14.02 -28.84 -1.68
N GLN A 203 14.63 -27.66 -1.51
CA GLN A 203 15.09 -26.83 -2.63
C GLN A 203 16.61 -26.94 -2.88
N PRO A 204 17.09 -26.66 -4.10
CA PRO A 204 18.49 -26.36 -4.34
C PRO A 204 18.95 -25.18 -3.47
N SER A 205 20.21 -25.19 -3.00
CA SER A 205 20.76 -24.12 -2.17
C SER A 205 20.57 -22.72 -2.80
N PHE A 206 20.34 -21.69 -1.98
CA PHE A 206 20.26 -20.30 -2.43
C PHE A 206 21.63 -19.76 -2.91
N SER A 207 21.67 -18.52 -3.39
CA SER A 207 22.91 -17.83 -3.78
C SER A 207 23.91 -17.72 -2.62
N ALA A 208 25.16 -17.40 -2.95
CA ALA A 208 26.17 -17.08 -1.94
C ALA A 208 25.79 -15.84 -1.11
N GLU A 209 25.12 -14.86 -1.74
CA GLU A 209 24.57 -13.66 -1.12
C GLU A 209 23.49 -14.03 -0.08
N CYS A 210 22.43 -14.73 -0.49
CA CYS A 210 21.36 -15.18 0.41
C CYS A 210 21.89 -16.04 1.57
N ARG A 211 22.83 -16.97 1.31
CA ARG A 211 23.47 -17.75 2.38
C ARG A 211 24.32 -16.88 3.32
N GLY A 212 25.02 -15.89 2.80
CA GLY A 212 25.79 -14.94 3.61
C GLY A 212 24.89 -14.14 4.55
N HIS A 213 23.72 -13.71 4.07
CA HIS A 213 22.72 -13.04 4.91
C HIS A 213 22.12 -13.98 5.97
N ILE A 214 21.83 -15.25 5.66
CA ILE A 214 21.39 -16.24 6.68
C ILE A 214 22.45 -16.39 7.77
N ALA A 215 23.71 -16.65 7.39
CA ALA A 215 24.80 -16.86 8.35
C ALA A 215 25.09 -15.61 9.21
N ALA A 216 25.08 -14.41 8.61
CA ALA A 216 25.29 -13.16 9.34
C ALA A 216 24.17 -12.87 10.35
N ALA A 217 22.91 -13.21 10.02
CA ALA A 217 21.80 -13.06 10.96
C ALA A 217 21.91 -14.04 12.15
N GLU A 218 22.27 -15.30 11.88
CA GLU A 218 22.51 -16.32 12.91
C GLU A 218 23.71 -15.95 13.80
N GLU A 219 24.81 -15.46 13.23
CA GLU A 219 25.96 -14.96 13.99
C GLU A 219 25.58 -13.75 14.85
N HIS A 220 24.85 -12.77 14.31
CA HIS A 220 24.44 -11.60 15.08
C HIS A 220 23.49 -11.94 16.24
N LEU A 221 22.58 -12.90 16.09
CA LEU A 221 21.79 -13.44 17.22
C LEU A 221 22.68 -14.13 18.26
N ALA A 222 23.61 -14.99 17.83
CA ALA A 222 24.53 -15.69 18.73
C ALA A 222 25.49 -14.75 19.48
N LEU A 223 25.89 -13.64 18.84
CA LEU A 223 26.64 -12.54 19.45
C LEU A 223 25.78 -11.74 20.42
N ALA A 224 24.53 -11.39 20.06
CA ALA A 224 23.61 -10.64 20.91
C ALA A 224 23.30 -11.40 22.20
N ALA A 225 23.04 -12.71 22.12
CA ALA A 225 22.81 -13.58 23.28
C ALA A 225 23.99 -13.59 24.28
N LYS A 226 25.22 -13.38 23.80
CA LYS A 226 26.45 -13.31 24.61
C LYS A 226 26.82 -11.88 25.04
N THR A 227 25.97 -10.87 24.78
CA THR A 227 26.28 -9.46 25.03
C THR A 227 25.62 -8.95 26.31
N ALA A 228 26.42 -8.59 27.32
CA ALA A 228 25.94 -7.96 28.56
C ALA A 228 25.60 -6.46 28.38
N ASP A 229 26.26 -5.79 27.44
CA ASP A 229 26.02 -4.38 27.08
C ASP A 229 24.70 -4.23 26.30
N SER A 230 23.73 -3.54 26.88
CA SER A 230 22.37 -3.42 26.33
C SER A 230 22.30 -2.73 24.97
N GLN A 231 23.09 -1.67 24.75
CA GLN A 231 23.17 -0.96 23.48
C GLN A 231 23.77 -1.85 22.39
N LYS A 232 24.91 -2.50 22.69
CA LYS A 232 25.55 -3.43 21.74
C LYS A 232 24.66 -4.64 21.45
N LYS A 233 23.88 -5.12 22.43
CA LYS A 233 22.89 -6.19 22.24
C LYS A 233 21.76 -5.73 21.29
N ALA A 234 21.13 -4.59 21.57
CA ALA A 234 20.03 -4.07 20.74
C ALA A 234 20.48 -3.81 19.29
N TYR A 235 21.67 -3.23 19.09
CA TYR A 235 22.23 -3.04 17.75
C TYR A 235 22.54 -4.36 17.04
N ARG A 236 23.02 -5.39 17.75
CA ARG A 236 23.22 -6.74 17.19
C ARG A 236 21.88 -7.40 16.80
N ASN A 237 20.82 -7.25 17.59
CA ASN A 237 19.48 -7.70 17.21
C ASN A 237 18.99 -6.99 15.92
N LEU A 238 19.21 -5.68 15.79
CA LEU A 238 18.83 -4.93 14.58
C LEU A 238 19.63 -5.34 13.34
N LEU A 239 20.92 -5.66 13.49
CA LEU A 239 21.72 -6.25 12.39
C LEU A 239 21.24 -7.65 12.03
N ALA A 240 20.89 -8.49 13.02
CA ALA A 240 20.30 -9.79 12.77
C ALA A 240 18.98 -9.70 12.00
N LEU A 241 18.09 -8.78 12.41
CA LEU A 241 16.84 -8.51 11.70
C LEU A 241 17.10 -8.04 10.27
N SER A 242 18.03 -7.11 10.06
CA SER A 242 18.42 -6.64 8.72
C SER A 242 18.85 -7.79 7.81
N HIS A 243 19.80 -8.61 8.27
CA HIS A 243 20.29 -9.74 7.49
C HIS A 243 19.20 -10.80 7.27
N ALA A 244 18.31 -11.03 8.23
CA ALA A 244 17.17 -11.94 8.07
C ALA A 244 16.14 -11.44 7.05
N LEU A 245 15.80 -10.14 7.04
CA LEU A 245 14.87 -9.56 6.05
C LEU A 245 15.45 -9.65 4.63
N TRP A 246 16.72 -9.30 4.44
CA TRP A 246 17.44 -9.49 3.18
C TRP A 246 17.46 -10.95 2.72
N ALA A 247 17.78 -11.90 3.61
CA ALA A 247 17.71 -13.33 3.31
C ALA A 247 16.29 -13.76 2.90
N GLY A 248 15.26 -13.17 3.51
CA GLY A 248 13.86 -13.32 3.14
C GLY A 248 13.59 -12.93 1.69
N GLU A 249 13.80 -11.66 1.34
CA GLU A 249 13.50 -11.18 -0.02
C GLU A 249 14.31 -11.93 -1.09
N LEU A 250 15.60 -12.18 -0.84
CA LEU A 250 16.44 -12.97 -1.74
C LEU A 250 15.91 -14.40 -1.93
N ALA A 251 15.46 -15.07 -0.87
CA ALA A 251 14.90 -16.42 -0.95
C ALA A 251 13.62 -16.49 -1.80
N VAL A 252 12.68 -15.55 -1.63
CA VAL A 252 11.45 -15.52 -2.46
C VAL A 252 11.74 -15.14 -3.91
N VAL A 253 12.62 -14.16 -4.16
CA VAL A 253 12.99 -13.74 -5.52
C VAL A 253 13.78 -14.84 -6.24
N GLU A 254 14.70 -15.54 -5.58
CA GLU A 254 15.39 -16.70 -6.16
C GLU A 254 14.42 -17.85 -6.47
N ARG A 255 13.53 -18.20 -5.54
CA ARG A 255 12.50 -19.24 -5.74
C ARG A 255 11.61 -18.90 -6.93
N ALA A 256 11.20 -17.64 -7.06
CA ALA A 256 10.42 -17.13 -8.19
C ALA A 256 11.19 -17.21 -9.53
N ARG A 257 12.45 -16.74 -9.59
CA ARG A 257 13.32 -16.85 -10.77
C ARG A 257 13.48 -18.30 -11.24
N ARG A 258 13.66 -19.24 -10.31
CA ARG A 258 13.77 -20.69 -10.58
C ARG A 258 12.47 -21.28 -11.13
N ALA A 259 11.31 -20.87 -10.59
CA ALA A 259 10.01 -21.31 -11.08
C ALA A 259 9.73 -20.83 -12.51
N ILE A 260 10.04 -19.56 -12.81
CA ILE A 260 9.93 -18.98 -14.16
C ILE A 260 10.84 -19.72 -15.15
N GLY A 261 12.10 -19.96 -14.79
CA GLY A 261 13.06 -20.69 -15.62
C GLY A 261 12.65 -22.12 -15.95
N ARG A 262 11.81 -22.76 -15.10
CA ARG A 262 11.25 -24.10 -15.32
C ARG A 262 10.02 -24.12 -16.22
N ARG A 263 9.28 -23.01 -16.37
CA ARG A 263 8.00 -22.97 -17.09
C ARG A 263 7.75 -21.63 -17.77
N ARG A 264 7.84 -21.59 -19.10
CA ARG A 264 7.37 -20.44 -19.90
C ARG A 264 5.86 -20.27 -19.71
N ARG A 265 5.44 -19.03 -19.40
CA ARG A 265 4.04 -18.66 -19.16
C ARG A 265 3.51 -17.82 -20.32
N ARG A 266 2.28 -18.08 -20.75
CA ARG A 266 1.58 -17.35 -21.83
C ARG A 266 0.23 -16.84 -21.31
N GLY A 267 -0.31 -15.80 -21.94
CA GLY A 267 -1.61 -15.23 -21.57
C GLY A 267 -1.65 -14.55 -20.21
N PHE A 268 -0.49 -14.11 -19.69
CA PHE A 268 -0.43 -13.24 -18.52
C PHE A 268 -0.77 -11.80 -18.95
N LEU A 269 -1.45 -11.07 -18.06
CA LEU A 269 -1.85 -9.69 -18.28
C LEU A 269 -0.90 -8.73 -17.54
N PHE A 270 -0.12 -7.97 -18.30
CA PHE A 270 0.70 -6.87 -17.81
C PHE A 270 0.01 -5.57 -18.19
N GLY A 271 -0.38 -4.77 -17.20
CA GLY A 271 -1.22 -3.61 -17.44
C GLY A 271 -0.88 -2.36 -16.65
N CYS A 272 -1.62 -1.31 -16.99
CA CYS A 272 -1.65 -0.06 -16.24
C CYS A 272 -3.06 0.57 -16.31
N ASN A 273 -3.36 1.58 -15.50
CA ASN A 273 -4.48 2.47 -15.80
C ASN A 273 -4.18 3.25 -17.10
N ALA A 274 -5.20 3.39 -17.94
CA ALA A 274 -5.12 4.10 -19.22
C ALA A 274 -5.65 5.54 -19.10
N PHE A 275 -5.79 6.06 -17.89
CA PHE A 275 -6.52 7.32 -17.64
C PHE A 275 -5.81 8.53 -18.25
N GLY A 276 -4.48 8.45 -18.44
CA GLY A 276 -3.64 9.46 -19.10
C GLY A 276 -3.62 9.42 -20.64
N TYR A 277 -4.26 8.44 -21.30
CA TYR A 277 -4.20 8.22 -22.74
C TYR A 277 -4.48 9.47 -23.59
N LYS A 278 -3.62 9.77 -24.56
CA LYS A 278 -3.79 10.86 -25.55
C LYS A 278 -3.38 10.30 -26.93
N PRO A 279 -4.15 10.52 -28.01
CA PRO A 279 -3.87 9.92 -29.32
C PRO A 279 -2.66 10.54 -30.06
N ASN A 280 -2.30 11.80 -29.77
CA ASN A 280 -1.28 12.58 -30.49
C ASN A 280 -0.02 12.80 -29.63
N ASP A 281 0.47 11.73 -29.00
CA ASP A 281 1.38 11.79 -27.84
C ASP A 281 2.25 10.50 -27.81
N PRO A 282 3.45 10.48 -27.20
CA PRO A 282 4.25 9.24 -27.02
C PRO A 282 3.61 8.15 -26.14
N TYR A 283 2.67 8.51 -25.24
CA TYR A 283 2.02 7.61 -24.28
C TYR A 283 1.55 6.27 -24.89
N PRO A 284 0.82 6.22 -26.02
CA PRO A 284 0.26 4.98 -26.55
C PRO A 284 1.32 4.03 -27.11
N GLU A 285 2.41 4.56 -27.66
CA GLU A 285 3.54 3.78 -28.17
C GLU A 285 4.34 3.16 -27.01
N TYR A 286 4.64 3.94 -25.97
CA TYR A 286 5.29 3.41 -24.78
C TYR A 286 4.43 2.36 -24.06
N PHE A 287 3.12 2.62 -23.93
CA PHE A 287 2.17 1.71 -23.27
C PHE A 287 2.06 0.39 -24.04
N SER A 288 1.72 0.43 -25.34
CA SER A 288 1.63 -0.81 -26.14
C SER A 288 2.97 -1.55 -26.24
N GLY A 289 4.08 -0.81 -26.26
CA GLY A 289 5.43 -1.35 -26.24
C GLY A 289 5.88 -2.00 -24.91
N LEU A 290 5.03 -2.07 -23.88
CA LEU A 290 5.31 -2.73 -22.59
C LEU A 290 4.12 -3.54 -22.03
N LEU A 291 2.88 -3.21 -22.40
CA LEU A 291 1.67 -3.67 -21.71
C LEU A 291 0.63 -4.25 -22.70
N ASN A 292 -0.21 -5.18 -22.22
CA ASN A 292 -1.31 -5.81 -22.97
C ASN A 292 -2.66 -5.74 -22.26
N PHE A 293 -2.75 -5.02 -21.14
CA PHE A 293 -3.94 -4.88 -20.31
C PHE A 293 -4.13 -3.42 -19.89
N ALA A 294 -5.35 -2.88 -19.96
CA ALA A 294 -5.62 -1.48 -19.67
C ALA A 294 -6.86 -1.31 -18.78
N THR A 295 -6.73 -0.51 -17.73
CA THR A 295 -7.83 -0.18 -16.82
C THR A 295 -8.50 1.12 -17.26
N LEU A 296 -9.83 1.10 -17.43
CA LEU A 296 -10.68 2.20 -17.91
C LEU A 296 -11.49 2.80 -16.73
N PRO A 297 -11.69 4.14 -16.68
CA PRO A 297 -12.20 4.83 -15.49
C PRO A 297 -13.73 4.87 -15.44
N PHE A 298 -14.34 3.93 -14.72
CA PHE A 298 -15.80 3.82 -14.54
C PHE A 298 -16.34 4.50 -13.26
N TYR A 299 -15.48 5.14 -12.44
CA TYR A 299 -15.82 5.84 -11.21
C TYR A 299 -17.15 6.61 -11.28
N LEU A 300 -18.17 6.12 -10.57
CA LEU A 300 -19.54 6.60 -10.72
C LEU A 300 -19.68 8.10 -10.41
N ALA A 301 -18.94 8.62 -9.43
CA ALA A 301 -18.82 10.05 -9.10
C ALA A 301 -18.40 10.95 -10.29
N ASN A 302 -17.62 10.43 -11.23
CA ASN A 302 -17.19 11.15 -12.43
C ASN A 302 -17.99 10.76 -13.67
N LEU A 303 -18.35 9.48 -13.81
CA LEU A 303 -19.11 8.95 -14.93
C LEU A 303 -20.53 9.49 -14.96
N GLU A 304 -21.24 9.53 -13.82
CA GLU A 304 -22.64 9.94 -13.71
C GLU A 304 -22.76 11.06 -12.66
N ARG A 305 -22.28 12.25 -12.99
CA ARG A 305 -22.33 13.43 -12.09
C ARG A 305 -23.75 13.90 -11.79
N GLU A 306 -24.66 13.72 -12.75
CA GLU A 306 -26.09 13.93 -12.60
C GLU A 306 -26.82 12.60 -12.80
N GLU A 307 -27.84 12.33 -11.98
CA GLU A 307 -28.55 11.05 -12.03
C GLU A 307 -29.15 10.79 -13.41
N GLY A 308 -28.92 9.59 -13.96
CA GLY A 308 -29.40 9.18 -15.28
C GLY A 308 -28.62 9.74 -16.47
N LYS A 309 -27.59 10.57 -16.24
CA LYS A 309 -26.79 11.23 -17.30
C LYS A 309 -25.31 10.81 -17.29
N PRO A 310 -24.98 9.56 -17.66
CA PRO A 310 -23.60 9.10 -17.72
C PRO A 310 -22.85 9.64 -18.95
N ASP A 311 -21.60 10.09 -18.76
CA ASP A 311 -20.70 10.54 -19.83
C ASP A 311 -19.64 9.46 -20.17
N TYR A 312 -19.97 8.63 -21.16
CA TYR A 312 -19.11 7.54 -21.61
C TYR A 312 -17.96 7.97 -22.54
N ARG A 313 -17.88 9.24 -22.99
CA ARG A 313 -16.99 9.66 -24.10
C ARG A 313 -15.52 9.28 -23.88
N ARG A 314 -15.00 9.45 -22.66
CA ARG A 314 -13.61 9.12 -22.31
C ARG A 314 -13.37 7.61 -22.21
N ILE A 315 -14.37 6.84 -21.83
CA ILE A 315 -14.30 5.37 -21.77
C ILE A 315 -14.31 4.80 -23.19
N ASP A 316 -15.19 5.33 -24.07
CA ASP A 316 -15.28 4.93 -25.47
C ASP A 316 -13.96 5.23 -26.22
N GLU A 317 -13.38 6.43 -26.04
CA GLU A 317 -12.09 6.82 -26.62
C GLU A 317 -10.94 5.87 -26.24
N ILE A 318 -10.82 5.52 -24.95
CA ILE A 318 -9.78 4.60 -24.47
C ILE A 318 -10.05 3.18 -24.99
N LEU A 319 -11.32 2.74 -25.02
CA LEU A 319 -11.73 1.42 -25.49
C LEU A 319 -11.41 1.22 -26.98
N GLU A 320 -11.73 2.20 -27.83
CA GLU A 320 -11.43 2.14 -29.26
C GLU A 320 -9.92 2.05 -29.51
N TRP A 321 -9.09 2.75 -28.72
CA TRP A 321 -7.64 2.58 -28.76
C TRP A 321 -7.19 1.18 -28.32
N CYS A 322 -7.73 0.65 -27.21
CA CYS A 322 -7.39 -0.69 -26.74
C CYS A 322 -7.69 -1.76 -27.80
N GLU A 323 -8.87 -1.67 -28.44
CA GLU A 323 -9.28 -2.58 -29.52
C GLU A 323 -8.37 -2.47 -30.75
N GLN A 324 -7.93 -1.25 -31.13
CA GLN A 324 -6.97 -1.03 -32.22
C GLN A 324 -5.55 -1.53 -31.90
N ALA A 325 -5.12 -1.41 -30.65
CA ALA A 325 -3.79 -1.81 -30.18
C ALA A 325 -3.68 -3.31 -29.85
N GLY A 326 -4.80 -4.04 -29.74
CA GLY A 326 -4.81 -5.42 -29.24
C GLY A 326 -4.59 -5.52 -27.72
N ILE A 327 -4.88 -4.44 -26.99
CA ILE A 327 -4.81 -4.36 -25.53
C ILE A 327 -6.16 -4.84 -24.97
N THR A 328 -6.13 -5.66 -23.92
CA THR A 328 -7.35 -6.15 -23.25
C THR A 328 -7.88 -5.07 -22.30
N PRO A 329 -9.11 -4.56 -22.47
CA PRO A 329 -9.69 -3.55 -21.59
C PRO A 329 -10.33 -4.17 -20.34
N LYS A 330 -10.18 -3.48 -19.21
CA LYS A 330 -10.78 -3.76 -17.90
C LYS A 330 -11.57 -2.52 -17.44
N GLY A 331 -12.80 -2.68 -16.99
CA GLY A 331 -13.54 -1.59 -16.33
C GLY A 331 -13.27 -1.56 -14.82
N HIS A 332 -12.98 -0.38 -14.26
CA HIS A 332 -12.79 -0.18 -12.82
C HIS A 332 -13.41 1.14 -12.33
N PRO A 333 -14.19 1.14 -11.24
CA PRO A 333 -15.02 0.06 -10.71
C PRO A 333 -16.48 0.25 -11.14
N LEU A 334 -17.28 -0.82 -11.13
CA LEU A 334 -18.73 -0.69 -11.35
C LEU A 334 -19.48 -0.18 -10.11
N TRP A 335 -18.97 -0.47 -8.92
CA TRP A 335 -19.47 0.02 -7.64
C TRP A 335 -18.33 0.20 -6.63
N TRP A 336 -18.36 1.26 -5.83
CA TRP A 336 -17.35 1.57 -4.80
C TRP A 336 -17.96 2.50 -3.75
N GLY A 337 -17.87 2.13 -2.47
CA GLY A 337 -18.43 2.91 -1.35
C GLY A 337 -17.59 4.13 -0.92
N HIS A 338 -16.40 4.33 -1.50
CA HIS A 338 -15.56 5.48 -1.21
C HIS A 338 -16.12 6.77 -1.84
N GLU A 339 -15.71 7.94 -1.38
CA GLU A 339 -16.23 9.22 -1.90
C GLU A 339 -15.77 9.58 -3.31
N ALA A 340 -14.66 9.00 -3.78
CA ALA A 340 -14.28 9.05 -5.20
C ALA A 340 -15.11 8.09 -6.08
N GLY A 341 -15.90 7.20 -5.47
CA GLY A 341 -16.90 6.35 -6.11
C GLY A 341 -18.32 6.95 -6.06
N ILE A 342 -18.75 7.46 -4.91
CA ILE A 342 -20.13 7.96 -4.68
C ILE A 342 -20.36 9.34 -5.33
N PRO A 343 -21.31 9.49 -6.28
CA PRO A 343 -21.76 10.81 -6.77
C PRO A 343 -22.68 11.50 -5.76
N LYS A 344 -22.80 12.83 -5.86
CA LYS A 344 -23.63 13.67 -4.97
C LYS A 344 -25.10 13.25 -4.85
N TRP A 345 -25.68 12.63 -5.88
CA TRP A 345 -27.07 12.15 -5.86
C TRP A 345 -27.25 10.80 -5.13
N LEU A 346 -26.14 10.15 -4.75
CA LEU A 346 -26.10 8.90 -3.98
C LEU A 346 -25.55 9.12 -2.54
N GLU A 347 -25.06 10.32 -2.22
CA GLU A 347 -24.61 10.66 -0.86
C GLU A 347 -25.76 10.51 0.16
N GLY A 348 -25.54 9.68 1.19
CA GLY A 348 -26.56 9.42 2.22
C GLY A 348 -27.72 8.52 1.77
N ALA A 349 -27.60 7.84 0.62
CA ALA A 349 -28.58 6.87 0.16
C ALA A 349 -28.75 5.71 1.17
N ASP A 350 -30.00 5.30 1.40
CA ASP A 350 -30.33 4.13 2.22
C ASP A 350 -30.10 2.80 1.48
N TRP A 351 -30.34 1.68 2.18
CA TRP A 351 -30.12 0.33 1.65
C TRP A 351 -30.97 0.00 0.41
N GLU A 352 -32.21 0.46 0.33
CA GLU A 352 -33.07 0.21 -0.83
C GLU A 352 -32.58 1.01 -2.05
N THR A 353 -32.26 2.28 -1.81
CA THR A 353 -31.71 3.22 -2.79
C THR A 353 -30.36 2.73 -3.32
N ALA A 354 -29.44 2.30 -2.45
CA ALA A 354 -28.14 1.75 -2.82
C ALA A 354 -28.26 0.52 -3.73
N GLN A 355 -29.09 -0.46 -3.38
CA GLN A 355 -29.34 -1.64 -4.22
C GLN A 355 -29.91 -1.28 -5.59
N LYS A 356 -30.94 -0.41 -5.62
CA LYS A 356 -31.59 0.10 -6.84
C LYS A 356 -30.56 0.74 -7.77
N HIS A 357 -29.63 1.53 -7.23
CA HIS A 357 -28.60 2.19 -8.02
C HIS A 357 -27.45 1.26 -8.44
N CYS A 358 -26.99 0.30 -7.63
CA CYS A 358 -26.03 -0.71 -8.13
C CYS A 358 -26.63 -1.46 -9.33
N ARG A 359 -27.86 -2.00 -9.20
CA ARG A 359 -28.50 -2.74 -10.31
C ARG A 359 -28.59 -1.90 -11.58
N ARG A 360 -29.00 -0.63 -11.48
CA ARG A 360 -29.04 0.30 -12.62
C ARG A 360 -27.65 0.53 -13.24
N VAL A 361 -26.66 0.87 -12.43
CA VAL A 361 -25.32 1.27 -12.88
C VAL A 361 -24.57 0.09 -13.49
N VAL A 362 -24.62 -1.08 -12.85
CA VAL A 362 -24.03 -2.33 -13.32
C VAL A 362 -24.68 -2.78 -14.61
N SER A 363 -26.01 -2.95 -14.64
CA SER A 363 -26.71 -3.42 -15.84
C SER A 363 -26.46 -2.51 -17.04
N ARG A 364 -26.62 -1.19 -16.88
CA ARG A 364 -26.36 -0.21 -17.93
C ARG A 364 -24.94 -0.32 -18.49
N SER A 365 -23.94 -0.38 -17.61
CA SER A 365 -22.53 -0.34 -18.02
C SER A 365 -22.08 -1.65 -18.64
N VAL A 366 -22.45 -2.80 -18.05
CA VAL A 366 -22.11 -4.12 -18.59
C VAL A 366 -22.86 -4.38 -19.90
N SER A 367 -24.15 -4.02 -20.02
CA SER A 367 -24.88 -4.12 -21.30
C SER A 367 -24.29 -3.24 -22.41
N ARG A 368 -23.86 -2.00 -22.10
CA ARG A 368 -23.24 -1.09 -23.08
C ARG A 368 -21.96 -1.68 -23.69
N TYR A 369 -21.17 -2.38 -22.89
CA TYR A 369 -19.84 -2.86 -23.26
C TYR A 369 -19.74 -4.39 -23.41
N ARG A 370 -20.88 -5.08 -23.44
CA ARG A 370 -21.00 -6.54 -23.56
C ARG A 370 -20.09 -7.10 -24.66
N GLY A 371 -19.25 -8.07 -24.32
CA GLY A 371 -18.27 -8.68 -25.22
C GLY A 371 -17.05 -7.81 -25.62
N ARG A 372 -17.10 -6.48 -25.43
CA ARG A 372 -15.96 -5.55 -25.65
C ARG A 372 -15.08 -5.46 -24.41
N ILE A 373 -15.65 -5.08 -23.26
CA ILE A 373 -14.97 -5.08 -21.96
C ILE A 373 -15.27 -6.39 -21.24
N LYS A 374 -14.24 -7.22 -21.08
CA LYS A 374 -14.36 -8.61 -20.60
C LYS A 374 -13.91 -8.82 -19.16
N VAL A 375 -13.29 -7.82 -18.53
CA VAL A 375 -12.86 -7.88 -17.13
C VAL A 375 -13.42 -6.66 -16.40
N TRP A 376 -14.00 -6.87 -15.23
CA TRP A 376 -14.62 -5.81 -14.44
C TRP A 376 -14.25 -5.97 -12.97
N ASP A 377 -13.78 -4.89 -12.34
CA ASP A 377 -13.90 -4.78 -10.88
C ASP A 377 -15.38 -4.49 -10.59
N VAL A 378 -16.13 -5.55 -10.28
CA VAL A 378 -17.59 -5.50 -10.17
C VAL A 378 -18.03 -4.80 -8.89
N ILE A 379 -17.20 -4.90 -7.86
CA ILE A 379 -17.23 -4.07 -6.67
C ILE A 379 -15.79 -3.82 -6.18
N ASN A 380 -15.58 -2.67 -5.57
CA ASN A 380 -14.30 -2.22 -5.04
C ASN A 380 -14.48 -1.89 -3.55
N GLU A 381 -13.58 -2.43 -2.71
CA GLU A 381 -13.38 -2.04 -1.31
C GLU A 381 -14.64 -2.08 -0.42
N ALA A 382 -15.52 -3.06 -0.61
CA ALA A 382 -16.75 -3.25 0.18
C ALA A 382 -16.47 -3.86 1.59
N HIS A 383 -15.47 -3.31 2.27
CA HIS A 383 -15.09 -3.58 3.65
C HIS A 383 -14.98 -2.23 4.38
N ASP A 384 -14.89 -2.24 5.71
CA ASP A 384 -15.15 -1.05 6.54
C ASP A 384 -14.26 0.17 6.24
N TRP A 385 -13.11 -0.02 5.57
CA TRP A 385 -12.29 1.08 5.07
C TRP A 385 -13.09 2.11 4.25
N ALA A 386 -13.89 1.65 3.27
CA ALA A 386 -14.53 2.49 2.26
C ALA A 386 -16.07 2.39 2.27
N ASN A 387 -16.66 2.27 3.45
CA ASN A 387 -18.11 2.12 3.66
C ASN A 387 -18.84 3.49 3.76
N GLY A 388 -18.75 4.31 2.71
CA GLY A 388 -19.31 5.67 2.69
C GLY A 388 -20.85 5.76 2.65
N LEU A 389 -21.55 4.64 2.51
CA LEU A 389 -23.02 4.55 2.59
C LEU A 389 -23.52 4.06 3.97
N ASN A 390 -22.63 3.69 4.89
CA ASN A 390 -22.95 3.16 6.23
C ASN A 390 -23.74 1.84 6.21
N LEU A 391 -23.38 0.96 5.28
CA LEU A 391 -23.91 -0.40 5.18
C LEU A 391 -23.42 -1.26 6.36
N THR A 392 -24.21 -2.24 6.78
CA THR A 392 -23.73 -3.30 7.67
C THR A 392 -22.85 -4.29 6.90
N HIS A 393 -22.04 -5.10 7.58
CA HIS A 393 -21.24 -6.16 6.95
C HIS A 393 -22.08 -7.10 6.06
N GLN A 394 -23.31 -7.43 6.50
CA GLN A 394 -24.25 -8.23 5.70
C GLN A 394 -24.71 -7.50 4.43
N GLN A 395 -24.89 -6.17 4.49
CA GLN A 395 -25.28 -5.36 3.34
C GLN A 395 -24.12 -5.16 2.36
N GLU A 396 -22.87 -5.08 2.82
CA GLU A 396 -21.69 -5.08 1.93
C GLU A 396 -21.53 -6.41 1.17
N VAL A 397 -21.76 -7.55 1.84
CA VAL A 397 -21.76 -8.88 1.20
C VAL A 397 -22.94 -9.02 0.23
N GLU A 398 -24.14 -8.55 0.59
CA GLU A 398 -25.30 -8.61 -0.29
C GLU A 398 -25.18 -7.64 -1.49
N ILE A 399 -24.61 -6.43 -1.33
CA ILE A 399 -24.41 -5.53 -2.48
C ILE A 399 -23.31 -6.06 -3.41
N THR A 400 -22.26 -6.70 -2.86
CA THR A 400 -21.29 -7.49 -3.63
C THR A 400 -22.00 -8.55 -4.47
N LYS A 401 -22.91 -9.33 -3.87
CA LYS A 401 -23.72 -10.36 -4.53
C LYS A 401 -24.63 -9.79 -5.61
N ILE A 402 -25.27 -8.65 -5.34
CA ILE A 402 -26.16 -7.95 -6.26
C ILE A 402 -25.41 -7.42 -7.48
N CYS A 403 -24.28 -6.74 -7.27
CA CYS A 403 -23.48 -6.20 -8.37
C CYS A 403 -22.85 -7.34 -9.20
N ALA A 404 -22.38 -8.43 -8.56
CA ALA A 404 -21.90 -9.63 -9.25
C ALA A 404 -22.99 -10.32 -10.10
N HIS A 405 -24.15 -10.62 -9.50
CA HIS A 405 -25.27 -11.27 -10.18
C HIS A 405 -25.75 -10.46 -11.38
N THR A 406 -26.01 -9.16 -11.20
CA THR A 406 -26.48 -8.30 -12.30
C THR A 406 -25.42 -8.06 -13.36
N ALA A 407 -24.12 -8.14 -13.04
CA ALA A 407 -23.09 -8.18 -14.08
C ALA A 407 -23.18 -9.47 -14.91
N ARG A 408 -23.32 -10.65 -14.26
CA ARG A 408 -23.47 -11.95 -14.95
C ARG A 408 -24.74 -12.04 -15.80
N GLU A 409 -25.86 -11.46 -15.36
CA GLU A 409 -27.09 -11.35 -16.16
C GLU A 409 -26.86 -10.60 -17.49
N ASN A 410 -26.06 -9.53 -17.46
CA ASN A 410 -25.85 -8.63 -18.58
C ASN A 410 -24.72 -9.09 -19.53
N ASP A 411 -23.63 -9.66 -18.99
CA ASP A 411 -22.65 -10.44 -19.77
C ASP A 411 -22.21 -11.72 -19.04
N PRO A 412 -22.80 -12.89 -19.38
CA PRO A 412 -22.39 -14.18 -18.82
C PRO A 412 -20.94 -14.59 -19.10
N LYS A 413 -20.21 -13.86 -19.96
CA LYS A 413 -18.79 -14.13 -20.30
C LYS A 413 -17.82 -13.09 -19.71
N ALA A 414 -18.30 -12.13 -18.92
CA ALA A 414 -17.44 -11.22 -18.17
C ALA A 414 -16.67 -11.99 -17.08
N ILE A 415 -15.41 -11.59 -16.85
CA ILE A 415 -14.60 -11.99 -15.70
C ILE A 415 -14.83 -10.95 -14.60
N LEU A 416 -15.51 -11.36 -13.54
CA LEU A 416 -15.89 -10.51 -12.43
C LEU A 416 -14.83 -10.56 -11.32
N VAL A 417 -14.28 -9.41 -10.97
CA VAL A 417 -13.24 -9.24 -9.94
C VAL A 417 -13.84 -8.54 -8.73
N VAL A 418 -13.64 -9.10 -7.54
CA VAL A 418 -13.90 -8.42 -6.25
C VAL A 418 -12.59 -7.80 -5.79
N ASN A 419 -12.49 -6.47 -5.80
CA ASN A 419 -11.22 -5.76 -5.61
C ASN A 419 -11.08 -5.19 -4.18
N ASN A 420 -9.90 -5.34 -3.57
CA ASN A 420 -9.66 -5.03 -2.17
C ASN A 420 -8.43 -4.13 -1.97
N CYS A 421 -8.57 -3.07 -1.17
CA CYS A 421 -7.47 -2.21 -0.74
C CYS A 421 -6.93 -2.64 0.64
N CYS A 422 -5.93 -1.92 1.15
CA CYS A 422 -5.37 -2.08 2.50
C CYS A 422 -5.21 -3.56 2.94
N PRO A 423 -4.55 -4.41 2.14
CA PRO A 423 -4.83 -5.85 2.15
C PRO A 423 -4.32 -6.61 3.39
N PHE A 424 -3.44 -6.01 4.20
CA PHE A 424 -3.00 -6.50 5.53
C PHE A 424 -3.93 -6.04 6.68
N GLY A 425 -4.96 -5.25 6.39
CA GLY A 425 -6.03 -4.89 7.31
C GLY A 425 -5.66 -3.99 8.49
N GLU A 426 -4.45 -3.40 8.56
CA GLU A 426 -3.91 -2.84 9.82
C GLU A 426 -4.78 -1.75 10.47
N TYR A 427 -5.62 -1.06 9.69
CA TYR A 427 -6.61 -0.10 10.17
C TYR A 427 -7.69 -0.71 11.09
N ALA A 428 -7.85 -2.03 11.11
CA ALA A 428 -8.75 -2.73 12.04
C ALA A 428 -8.17 -2.79 13.47
N ALA A 429 -6.86 -2.62 13.64
CA ALA A 429 -6.23 -2.60 14.95
C ALA A 429 -6.65 -1.37 15.79
N ASP A 430 -6.92 -0.22 15.15
CA ASP A 430 -7.41 1.00 15.82
C ASP A 430 -8.79 1.47 15.34
N GLY A 431 -9.41 0.71 14.44
CA GLY A 431 -10.68 1.05 13.79
C GLY A 431 -10.61 2.29 12.90
N SER A 432 -9.43 2.69 12.41
CA SER A 432 -9.23 3.90 11.60
C SER A 432 -9.62 3.72 10.13
N VAL A 433 -10.91 3.51 9.91
CA VAL A 433 -11.57 3.57 8.60
C VAL A 433 -11.46 4.95 7.95
N TYR A 434 -11.49 5.02 6.61
CA TYR A 434 -11.50 6.28 5.87
C TYR A 434 -12.84 7.01 6.01
N LYS A 435 -13.95 6.32 5.70
CA LYS A 435 -15.31 6.89 5.77
C LYS A 435 -16.34 5.77 5.96
N GLY A 436 -17.16 5.89 7.01
CA GLY A 436 -18.20 4.92 7.34
C GLY A 436 -18.30 4.62 8.84
N PRO A 437 -19.12 3.64 9.23
CA PRO A 437 -19.23 3.12 10.58
C PRO A 437 -17.94 2.41 11.02
N ARG A 438 -17.56 2.60 12.29
CA ARG A 438 -16.48 1.83 12.93
C ARG A 438 -17.06 0.61 13.64
N HIS A 439 -17.30 -0.47 12.90
CA HIS A 439 -17.76 -1.72 13.49
C HIS A 439 -16.66 -2.36 14.37
N ARG A 440 -17.08 -3.14 15.38
CA ARG A 440 -16.20 -3.93 16.25
C ARG A 440 -16.76 -5.36 16.40
N PRO A 441 -16.10 -6.40 15.83
CA PRO A 441 -14.91 -6.34 14.99
C PRO A 441 -15.12 -5.50 13.72
N THR A 442 -14.03 -4.99 13.16
CA THR A 442 -14.03 -4.23 11.90
C THR A 442 -13.93 -5.20 10.73
N PHE A 443 -14.65 -4.95 9.63
CA PHE A 443 -14.50 -5.73 8.40
C PHE A 443 -13.14 -5.40 7.77
N THR A 444 -12.24 -6.37 7.80
CA THR A 444 -10.99 -6.39 7.04
C THR A 444 -11.25 -6.92 5.62
N PRO A 445 -10.33 -6.70 4.68
CA PRO A 445 -10.36 -7.38 3.38
C PRO A 445 -10.47 -8.92 3.47
N LEU A 446 -9.77 -9.55 4.42
CA LEU A 446 -9.74 -11.01 4.56
C LEU A 446 -11.05 -11.56 5.13
N SER A 447 -11.59 -10.96 6.19
CA SER A 447 -12.90 -11.34 6.75
C SER A 447 -14.07 -11.03 5.79
N TYR A 448 -13.99 -9.93 5.04
CA TYR A 448 -14.91 -9.63 3.94
C TYR A 448 -14.85 -10.69 2.83
N MET A 449 -13.66 -11.02 2.32
CA MET A 449 -13.50 -12.04 1.28
C MET A 449 -13.98 -13.42 1.75
N GLN A 450 -13.76 -13.78 3.01
CA GLN A 450 -14.31 -15.00 3.62
C GLN A 450 -15.85 -14.98 3.60
N ALA A 451 -16.49 -13.90 4.06
CA ALA A 451 -17.95 -13.78 4.06
C ALA A 451 -18.56 -13.76 2.65
N VAL A 452 -17.87 -13.17 1.65
CA VAL A 452 -18.25 -13.19 0.23
C VAL A 452 -18.20 -14.61 -0.35
N MET A 453 -17.20 -15.41 0.04
CA MET A 453 -17.10 -16.82 -0.34
C MET A 453 -18.18 -17.68 0.33
N GLU A 454 -18.45 -17.47 1.63
CA GLU A 454 -19.51 -18.16 2.37
C GLU A 454 -20.92 -17.84 1.86
N ALA A 455 -21.18 -16.59 1.45
CA ALA A 455 -22.45 -16.16 0.87
C ALA A 455 -22.69 -16.67 -0.57
N GLY A 456 -21.72 -17.39 -1.15
CA GLY A 456 -21.82 -18.02 -2.46
C GLY A 456 -21.85 -17.03 -3.63
N VAL A 457 -21.09 -15.93 -3.56
CA VAL A 457 -21.08 -14.92 -4.62
C VAL A 457 -20.44 -15.47 -5.90
N ASP A 458 -21.12 -15.26 -7.03
CA ASP A 458 -20.64 -15.63 -8.36
C ASP A 458 -19.66 -14.58 -8.91
N PHE A 459 -18.38 -14.72 -8.55
CA PHE A 459 -17.27 -13.93 -9.08
C PHE A 459 -16.10 -14.83 -9.53
N ASP A 460 -15.23 -14.31 -10.40
CA ASP A 460 -14.22 -15.11 -11.11
C ASP A 460 -12.78 -14.92 -10.58
N ALA A 461 -12.44 -13.77 -10.00
CA ALA A 461 -11.10 -13.48 -9.49
C ALA A 461 -11.09 -12.55 -8.26
N VAL A 462 -10.06 -12.69 -7.42
CA VAL A 462 -9.79 -11.77 -6.30
C VAL A 462 -8.84 -10.68 -6.77
N GLY A 463 -9.23 -9.42 -6.60
CA GLY A 463 -8.38 -8.26 -6.81
C GLY A 463 -7.70 -7.82 -5.52
N VAL A 464 -6.40 -7.54 -5.60
CA VAL A 464 -5.57 -7.10 -4.47
C VAL A 464 -4.75 -5.87 -4.90
N GLN A 465 -5.00 -4.72 -4.26
CA GLN A 465 -4.21 -3.52 -4.43
C GLN A 465 -2.95 -3.55 -3.55
N ILE A 466 -1.78 -3.22 -4.12
CA ILE A 466 -0.49 -3.19 -3.40
C ILE A 466 0.26 -1.90 -3.75
N TYR A 467 -0.29 -0.76 -3.33
CA TYR A 467 0.53 0.43 -3.10
C TYR A 467 1.49 0.14 -1.94
N PHE A 468 2.76 0.59 -2.01
CA PHE A 468 3.86 0.13 -1.13
C PHE A 468 3.41 -0.06 0.34
N PRO A 469 3.19 -1.30 0.82
CA PRO A 469 2.49 -1.57 2.08
C PRO A 469 3.40 -1.41 3.31
N TRP A 470 4.47 -0.62 3.17
CA TRP A 470 5.53 -0.45 4.17
C TRP A 470 6.07 -1.76 4.74
N ARG A 471 6.12 -2.82 3.92
CA ARG A 471 6.52 -4.18 4.26
C ARG A 471 7.49 -4.74 3.22
N ASP A 472 8.30 -5.70 3.66
CA ASP A 472 9.23 -6.42 2.81
C ASP A 472 8.51 -7.43 1.87
N LEU A 473 9.17 -7.80 0.78
CA LEU A 473 8.60 -8.66 -0.26
C LEU A 473 8.39 -10.12 0.15
N PHE A 474 8.98 -10.61 1.25
CA PHE A 474 8.60 -11.91 1.83
C PHE A 474 7.25 -11.80 2.56
N ALA A 475 7.05 -10.74 3.35
CA ALA A 475 5.76 -10.50 4.00
C ALA A 475 4.63 -10.30 2.96
N VAL A 476 4.92 -9.58 1.86
CA VAL A 476 4.02 -9.50 0.71
C VAL A 476 3.79 -10.86 0.04
N ASN A 477 4.81 -11.73 -0.04
CA ASN A 477 4.59 -13.09 -0.53
C ASN A 477 3.65 -13.91 0.40
N LYS A 478 3.83 -13.86 1.73
CA LYS A 478 2.90 -14.53 2.69
C LYS A 478 1.47 -14.02 2.49
N LEU A 479 1.28 -12.71 2.32
CA LEU A 479 -0.04 -12.13 2.04
C LEU A 479 -0.67 -12.68 0.74
N LEU A 480 0.12 -12.84 -0.31
CA LEU A 480 -0.37 -13.43 -1.57
C LEU A 480 -0.72 -14.91 -1.43
N ASP A 481 -0.10 -15.64 -0.49
CA ASP A 481 -0.54 -16.98 -0.11
C ASP A 481 -1.93 -16.95 0.57
N GLU A 482 -2.21 -15.96 1.42
CA GLU A 482 -3.53 -15.82 2.07
C GLU A 482 -4.66 -15.58 1.07
N TYR A 483 -4.53 -14.62 0.14
CA TYR A 483 -5.55 -14.40 -0.90
C TYR A 483 -5.68 -15.57 -1.89
N ALA A 484 -4.64 -16.39 -2.05
CA ALA A 484 -4.71 -17.61 -2.85
C ALA A 484 -5.57 -18.71 -2.19
N ARG A 485 -5.76 -18.71 -0.86
CA ARG A 485 -6.58 -19.70 -0.13
C ARG A 485 -8.05 -19.68 -0.55
N PHE A 486 -8.57 -18.54 -1.03
CA PHE A 486 -9.94 -18.44 -1.56
C PHE A 486 -10.16 -19.24 -2.86
N GLY A 487 -9.12 -19.88 -3.43
CA GLY A 487 -9.24 -20.84 -4.52
C GLY A 487 -9.57 -20.24 -5.90
N LYS A 488 -9.66 -18.92 -5.99
CA LYS A 488 -9.89 -18.15 -7.22
C LYS A 488 -8.55 -17.69 -7.80
N PRO A 489 -8.47 -17.43 -9.12
CA PRO A 489 -7.44 -16.58 -9.71
C PRO A 489 -7.26 -15.25 -8.97
N VAL A 490 -6.03 -14.78 -8.87
CA VAL A 490 -5.70 -13.49 -8.24
C VAL A 490 -5.29 -12.48 -9.32
N HIS A 491 -5.72 -11.23 -9.19
CA HIS A 491 -5.22 -10.10 -9.95
C HIS A 491 -4.54 -9.13 -8.99
N ILE A 492 -3.27 -8.79 -9.25
CA ILE A 492 -2.69 -7.58 -8.65
C ILE A 492 -3.26 -6.43 -9.47
N THR A 493 -4.28 -5.79 -8.93
CA THR A 493 -5.18 -4.89 -9.66
C THR A 493 -4.65 -3.47 -9.73
N GLU A 494 -3.87 -3.08 -8.74
CA GLU A 494 -3.31 -1.75 -8.56
C GLU A 494 -1.97 -1.91 -7.81
N LEU A 495 -0.93 -1.21 -8.25
CA LEU A 495 0.44 -1.41 -7.78
C LEU A 495 1.22 -0.11 -7.97
N GLY A 496 1.97 0.33 -6.96
CA GLY A 496 2.71 1.59 -7.09
C GLY A 496 3.66 1.89 -5.93
N VAL A 497 4.88 2.31 -6.29
CA VAL A 497 5.91 2.85 -5.37
C VAL A 497 6.56 4.08 -6.01
N SER A 498 7.08 5.00 -5.19
CA SER A 498 7.61 6.29 -5.66
C SER A 498 9.00 6.17 -6.31
N SER A 499 9.26 6.91 -7.38
CA SER A 499 10.61 7.12 -7.94
C SER A 499 11.44 8.18 -7.21
N GLY A 500 11.03 8.58 -6.00
CA GLY A 500 11.71 9.60 -5.20
C GLY A 500 11.33 11.04 -5.57
N PRO A 501 11.73 12.03 -4.76
CA PRO A 501 11.30 13.42 -4.91
C PRO A 501 12.03 14.16 -6.03
N TRP A 502 11.26 14.90 -6.84
CA TRP A 502 11.74 16.06 -7.59
C TRP A 502 11.25 17.31 -6.85
N GLY A 503 12.12 17.95 -6.06
CA GLY A 503 11.76 19.08 -5.18
C GLY A 503 11.79 18.74 -3.69
N GLN A 504 11.06 19.48 -2.86
CA GLN A 504 11.05 19.28 -1.41
C GLN A 504 10.35 17.96 -1.04
N GLN A 505 11.04 17.12 -0.26
CA GLN A 505 10.42 16.02 0.46
C GLN A 505 9.30 16.55 1.34
N SER A 506 8.08 16.03 1.18
CA SER A 506 7.12 16.10 2.28
C SER A 506 7.69 15.25 3.43
N ALA A 507 7.50 15.68 4.69
CA ALA A 507 8.00 14.91 5.83
C ALA A 507 7.48 13.46 5.81
N GLN A 508 6.26 13.26 5.31
CA GLN A 508 5.64 11.94 5.13
C GLN A 508 6.48 10.99 4.26
N GLN A 509 7.17 11.48 3.22
CA GLN A 509 8.04 10.65 2.37
C GLN A 509 9.36 10.22 3.04
N SER A 510 9.85 10.95 4.06
CA SER A 510 11.13 10.61 4.70
C SER A 510 11.05 9.47 5.73
N TRP A 511 9.84 9.01 6.09
CA TRP A 511 9.64 7.97 7.11
C TRP A 511 9.54 6.54 6.58
N PHE A 512 9.60 6.34 5.25
CA PHE A 512 9.31 5.03 4.64
C PHE A 512 10.27 4.73 3.48
N ALA A 513 11.24 3.86 3.75
CA ALA A 513 12.33 3.49 2.84
C ALA A 513 12.37 1.97 2.66
N TRP A 514 12.62 1.49 1.44
CA TRP A 514 12.89 0.08 1.12
C TRP A 514 14.23 -0.01 0.40
N HIS A 515 15.19 -0.74 0.99
CA HIS A 515 16.62 -0.81 0.64
C HIS A 515 17.38 0.54 0.56
N GLY A 516 16.68 1.67 0.63
CA GLY A 516 17.22 3.03 0.68
C GLY A 516 16.11 4.07 0.48
N PRO A 517 16.45 5.37 0.44
CA PRO A 517 15.52 6.41 0.04
C PRO A 517 15.01 6.17 -1.39
N TRP A 518 13.73 6.44 -1.64
CA TRP A 518 13.13 6.30 -2.96
C TRP A 518 13.88 7.10 -4.04
N SER A 519 14.06 6.45 -5.19
CA SER A 519 14.72 6.95 -6.40
C SER A 519 14.23 6.10 -7.58
N GLU A 520 14.45 6.51 -8.84
CA GLU A 520 14.13 5.67 -10.00
C GLU A 520 14.75 4.28 -9.90
N ARG A 521 15.99 4.19 -9.37
CA ARG A 521 16.69 2.93 -9.16
C ARG A 521 15.95 2.00 -8.19
N VAL A 522 15.59 2.52 -7.03
CA VAL A 522 14.93 1.78 -5.95
C VAL A 522 13.49 1.40 -6.36
N GLN A 523 12.79 2.27 -7.09
CA GLN A 523 11.50 1.96 -7.70
C GLN A 523 11.62 0.79 -8.69
N ALA A 524 12.61 0.82 -9.58
CA ALA A 524 12.83 -0.22 -10.58
C ALA A 524 13.32 -1.54 -9.96
N ASP A 525 14.13 -1.50 -8.90
CA ASP A 525 14.48 -2.69 -8.10
C ASP A 525 13.23 -3.33 -7.47
N TRP A 526 12.37 -2.53 -6.83
CA TRP A 526 11.13 -3.02 -6.23
C TRP A 526 10.19 -3.62 -7.27
N ALA A 527 10.01 -2.93 -8.40
CA ALA A 527 9.15 -3.38 -9.49
C ALA A 527 9.65 -4.69 -10.11
N GLU A 528 10.95 -4.83 -10.43
CA GLU A 528 11.48 -6.10 -10.94
C GLU A 528 11.29 -7.25 -9.95
N TRP A 529 11.53 -7.03 -8.66
CA TRP A 529 11.44 -8.08 -7.63
C TRP A 529 9.99 -8.49 -7.40
N PHE A 530 9.07 -7.52 -7.26
CA PHE A 530 7.64 -7.79 -7.14
C PHE A 530 7.07 -8.48 -8.38
N TYR A 531 7.36 -7.98 -9.60
CA TYR A 531 6.89 -8.61 -10.84
C TYR A 531 7.43 -10.03 -10.96
N THR A 532 8.69 -10.27 -10.58
CA THR A 532 9.29 -11.61 -10.58
C THR A 532 8.55 -12.57 -9.65
N ILE A 533 8.27 -12.15 -8.41
CA ILE A 533 7.48 -12.95 -7.45
C ILE A 533 6.09 -13.23 -8.03
N ALA A 534 5.33 -12.20 -8.39
CA ALA A 534 3.94 -12.33 -8.83
C ALA A 534 3.79 -13.09 -10.16
N PHE A 535 4.68 -12.92 -11.14
CA PHE A 535 4.65 -13.67 -12.41
C PHE A 535 5.01 -15.15 -12.25
N SER A 536 5.78 -15.52 -11.22
CA SER A 536 6.11 -16.92 -10.93
C SER A 536 4.93 -17.74 -10.38
N ARG A 537 3.93 -17.06 -9.79
CA ARG A 537 2.82 -17.66 -9.04
C ARG A 537 1.64 -18.03 -9.96
N PRO A 538 1.26 -19.32 -10.10
CA PRO A 538 0.32 -19.79 -11.13
C PRO A 538 -1.13 -19.31 -10.98
N GLU A 539 -1.52 -18.91 -9.78
CA GLU A 539 -2.83 -18.37 -9.41
C GLU A 539 -2.98 -16.88 -9.79
N ILE A 540 -1.91 -16.08 -9.69
CA ILE A 540 -1.92 -14.68 -10.11
C ILE A 540 -1.98 -14.61 -11.64
N ARG A 541 -2.95 -13.89 -12.24
CA ARG A 541 -3.16 -13.82 -13.71
C ARG A 541 -2.92 -12.46 -14.34
N ALA A 542 -2.96 -11.40 -13.53
CA ALA A 542 -2.70 -10.04 -13.95
C ALA A 542 -1.81 -9.31 -12.95
N ILE A 543 -0.98 -8.40 -13.45
CA ILE A 543 -0.34 -7.32 -12.68
C ILE A 543 -0.63 -6.01 -13.40
N THR A 544 -1.28 -5.10 -12.71
CA THR A 544 -1.55 -3.74 -13.15
C THR A 544 -0.81 -2.77 -12.25
N TRP A 545 0.21 -2.08 -12.81
CA TRP A 545 0.72 -0.85 -12.21
C TRP A 545 -0.37 0.22 -12.24
N TRP A 546 -0.36 1.20 -11.35
CA TRP A 546 -1.47 2.15 -11.36
C TRP A 546 -1.36 3.19 -12.46
N ASP A 547 -0.54 4.23 -12.27
CA ASP A 547 -0.42 5.31 -13.24
C ASP A 547 0.75 5.09 -14.19
N PHE A 548 0.51 5.23 -15.50
CA PHE A 548 1.55 5.03 -16.50
C PHE A 548 2.53 6.21 -16.58
N SER A 549 2.05 7.41 -16.31
CA SER A 549 2.80 8.67 -16.31
C SER A 549 2.50 9.46 -15.05
N ASP A 550 3.45 10.27 -14.58
CA ASP A 550 3.15 11.29 -13.57
C ASP A 550 2.26 12.42 -14.14
N PRO A 551 1.53 13.19 -13.30
CA PRO A 551 1.36 13.01 -11.87
C PRO A 551 0.51 11.78 -11.52
N ALA A 552 1.07 10.92 -10.65
CA ALA A 552 0.50 9.65 -10.22
C ALA A 552 -0.12 9.73 -8.81
N PHE A 553 -1.01 8.78 -8.47
CA PHE A 553 -1.64 8.62 -7.15
C PHE A 553 -0.61 8.45 -6.03
N ILE A 554 0.36 7.55 -6.25
CA ILE A 554 1.60 7.56 -5.48
C ILE A 554 2.50 8.62 -6.11
N GLN A 555 2.89 9.64 -5.34
CA GLN A 555 3.70 10.75 -5.85
C GLN A 555 4.98 10.25 -6.52
N ASN A 556 5.19 10.67 -7.77
CA ASN A 556 6.28 10.24 -8.65
C ASN A 556 6.27 8.71 -8.94
N GLY A 557 5.09 8.08 -8.89
CA GLY A 557 4.88 6.66 -9.10
C GLY A 557 4.75 6.25 -10.57
N GLY A 558 4.62 7.19 -11.51
CA GLY A 558 4.49 6.87 -12.94
C GLY A 558 5.67 6.07 -13.51
N MET A 559 5.43 5.25 -14.54
CA MET A 559 6.50 4.64 -15.35
C MET A 559 7.24 5.67 -16.22
N LEU A 560 6.53 6.73 -16.60
CA LEU A 560 7.05 7.93 -17.26
C LEU A 560 6.96 9.13 -16.31
N TRP A 561 7.80 10.14 -16.54
CA TRP A 561 7.63 11.49 -15.99
C TRP A 561 6.43 12.22 -16.66
N GLU A 562 6.08 13.42 -16.18
CA GLU A 562 4.94 14.22 -16.66
C GLU A 562 5.12 14.74 -18.10
N ASP A 563 6.37 14.87 -18.57
CA ASP A 563 6.73 15.14 -19.97
C ASP A 563 6.72 13.87 -20.85
N HIS A 564 6.31 12.74 -20.28
CA HIS A 564 6.34 11.39 -20.85
C HIS A 564 7.75 10.84 -21.17
N THR A 565 8.82 11.40 -20.57
CA THR A 565 10.15 10.78 -20.55
C THR A 565 10.13 9.48 -19.73
N PRO A 566 10.54 8.31 -20.28
CA PRO A 566 10.54 7.05 -19.52
C PRO A 566 11.58 7.01 -18.39
N LYS A 567 11.21 6.40 -17.26
CA LYS A 567 12.09 6.16 -16.10
C LYS A 567 12.89 4.85 -16.22
N GLU A 568 13.88 4.64 -15.36
CA GLU A 568 14.65 3.38 -15.26
C GLU A 568 13.73 2.15 -15.21
N MET A 569 12.63 2.23 -14.46
CA MET A 569 11.63 1.17 -14.31
C MET A 569 10.99 0.75 -15.64
N TYR A 570 10.67 1.69 -16.55
CA TYR A 570 10.08 1.35 -17.85
C TYR A 570 11.03 0.46 -18.67
N HIS A 571 12.30 0.86 -18.76
CA HIS A 571 13.32 0.13 -19.50
C HIS A 571 13.62 -1.24 -18.87
N ARG A 572 13.69 -1.30 -17.54
CA ARG A 572 13.97 -2.53 -16.79
C ARG A 572 12.84 -3.55 -16.84
N LEU A 573 11.59 -3.13 -16.65
CA LEU A 573 10.43 -4.00 -16.87
C LEU A 573 10.37 -4.49 -18.33
N LYS A 574 10.63 -3.64 -19.31
CA LYS A 574 10.66 -4.04 -20.74
C LYS A 574 11.71 -5.13 -21.02
N ALA A 575 12.91 -5.02 -20.42
CA ALA A 575 13.94 -6.05 -20.51
C ALA A 575 13.53 -7.35 -19.77
N LEU A 576 12.97 -7.24 -18.57
CA LEU A 576 12.53 -8.37 -17.76
C LEU A 576 11.43 -9.19 -18.46
N LEU A 577 10.38 -8.53 -18.97
CA LEU A 577 9.28 -9.19 -19.68
C LEU A 577 9.76 -9.83 -21.00
N SER A 578 10.69 -9.17 -21.71
CA SER A 578 11.34 -9.75 -22.90
C SER A 578 12.11 -11.03 -22.56
N GLY A 579 12.84 -11.05 -21.44
CA GLY A 579 13.51 -12.24 -20.91
C GLY A 579 12.55 -13.41 -20.60
N TRP A 580 11.28 -13.13 -20.28
CA TRP A 580 10.25 -14.16 -20.09
C TRP A 580 9.60 -14.62 -21.41
N GLY A 581 9.82 -13.90 -22.51
CA GLY A 581 9.24 -14.17 -23.83
C GLY A 581 7.96 -13.39 -24.14
N TYR A 582 7.82 -12.18 -23.59
CA TYR A 582 6.76 -11.24 -23.90
C TYR A 582 7.32 -10.03 -24.67
N GLU A 583 6.62 -9.60 -25.72
CA GLU A 583 7.13 -8.63 -26.72
C GLU A 583 6.26 -7.37 -26.87
N GLY A 584 5.50 -7.01 -25.84
CA GLY A 584 4.49 -5.93 -25.90
C GLY A 584 3.14 -6.40 -26.49
N SER A 585 2.16 -5.50 -26.52
CA SER A 585 1.03 -5.64 -27.43
C SER A 585 1.48 -5.22 -28.84
N ARG A 586 1.88 -6.22 -29.64
CA ARG A 586 2.19 -6.02 -31.07
C ARG A 586 0.94 -5.45 -31.76
N SER A 587 0.98 -4.16 -32.11
CA SER A 587 0.02 -3.62 -33.08
C SER A 587 0.11 -4.43 -34.38
N GLN A 588 -1.04 -4.77 -34.97
CA GLN A 588 -1.01 -5.36 -36.31
C GLN A 588 -0.38 -4.35 -37.28
N PRO A 589 0.44 -4.80 -38.25
CA PRO A 589 1.18 -3.90 -39.13
C PRO A 589 0.20 -2.96 -39.83
N ARG A 590 0.39 -1.64 -39.60
CA ARG A 590 -0.50 -0.56 -40.08
C ARG A 590 -1.03 -0.88 -41.47
N VAL A 591 -2.35 -1.06 -41.58
CA VAL A 591 -3.03 -1.31 -42.86
C VAL A 591 -2.51 -0.29 -43.87
N ARG A 592 -1.90 -0.77 -44.96
CA ARG A 592 -1.30 0.10 -45.97
C ARG A 592 -2.34 1.13 -46.40
N ARG A 593 -2.13 2.41 -46.07
CA ARG A 593 -2.94 3.51 -46.61
C ARG A 593 -2.95 3.33 -48.12
N ARG A 594 -4.12 3.09 -48.72
CA ARG A 594 -4.24 3.13 -50.18
C ARG A 594 -3.72 4.51 -50.64
N PRO A 595 -2.83 4.59 -51.63
CA PRO A 595 -2.43 5.88 -52.17
C PRO A 595 -3.68 6.61 -52.66
N GLN A 596 -3.82 7.88 -52.29
CA GLN A 596 -4.91 8.72 -52.79
C GLN A 596 -4.77 8.88 -54.31
N GLN A 597 -5.89 8.98 -55.02
CA GLN A 597 -5.90 9.26 -56.45
C GLN A 597 -5.42 10.69 -56.70
N ALA A 598 -4.12 10.84 -56.98
CA ALA A 598 -3.49 12.13 -57.22
C ALA A 598 -2.31 12.02 -58.19
N ASP A 599 -2.52 11.38 -59.36
CA ASP A 599 -1.83 11.85 -60.56
C ASP A 599 -2.58 11.49 -61.87
N MET A 600 -3.22 12.51 -62.45
CA MET A 600 -3.57 12.52 -63.88
C MET A 600 -2.79 13.68 -64.50
N ARG A 601 -1.65 13.39 -65.16
CA ARG A 601 -1.11 14.03 -66.39
C ARG A 601 0.41 13.81 -66.52
N LYS A 602 0.84 12.90 -67.41
CA LYS A 602 1.85 13.11 -68.49
C LYS A 602 2.36 11.80 -69.09
N ALA A 603 1.77 11.42 -70.22
CA ALA A 603 2.40 10.75 -71.38
C ALA A 603 1.30 10.58 -72.45
N ALA A 604 1.42 10.97 -73.72
CA ALA A 604 2.52 11.65 -74.44
C ALA A 604 3.89 10.95 -74.37
#